data_AF-A0A2D8L7W8-F1
#
_entry.id   AF-A0A2D8L7W8-F1
#
_cell.length_a   1.000
_cell.length_b   1.000
_cell.length_c   1.000
_cell.angle_alpha   90.00
_cell.angle_beta   90.00
_cell.angle_gamma   90.00
#
_symmetry.space_group_name_H-M   'P 1'
#
loop_
_entity.id
_entity.type
_entity.pdbx_description
1 polymer ?
#
loop_
_entity_poly.entity_id
_entity_poly.type
_entity_poly.pdbx_seq_one_letter_code
_entity_poly.pdbx_strand_id
1 'polypeptide(L)'
;MPLFTRSISALVLSLGGLAGCDEMAVADDPAALAELRTHKSCIAAVEQHTGVSGGTINRTIPIVETNQYIVDLPGSAPKWTCYTDAEGKARELILTRLGTSAG
;
A
#
# COMPACT_ATOMS: atom_id res chain seq x y z
N MET A 1 57.57 8.40 0.62
CA MET A 1 56.70 9.36 1.32
C MET A 1 56.75 10.68 0.57
N PRO A 2 55.59 11.20 0.12
CA PRO A 2 54.84 12.13 0.96
C PRO A 2 53.37 11.74 1.17
N LEU A 3 52.87 12.14 2.34
CA LEU A 3 51.48 12.12 2.79
C LEU A 3 50.68 13.27 2.14
N PHE A 4 49.49 12.97 1.64
CA PHE A 4 48.32 13.87 1.62
C PHE A 4 47.08 12.98 1.77
N THR A 5 46.56 12.78 2.98
CA THR A 5 45.63 13.64 3.73
C THR A 5 44.20 13.62 3.15
N ARG A 6 43.35 12.91 3.90
CA ARG A 6 41.91 13.14 4.14
C ARG A 6 40.91 12.80 3.03
N SER A 7 40.41 11.56 3.15
CA SER A 7 38.99 11.22 3.34
C SER A 7 38.00 12.40 3.22
N ILE A 8 37.27 12.43 2.12
CA ILE A 8 36.01 13.18 1.98
C ILE A 8 34.93 12.14 1.67
N SER A 9 34.55 11.39 2.71
CA SER A 9 33.23 10.74 2.76
C SER A 9 32.20 11.82 3.05
N ALA A 10 31.84 12.60 2.03
CA ALA A 10 30.75 13.56 2.12
C ALA A 10 29.45 12.87 1.72
N LEU A 11 28.68 12.48 2.74
CA LEU A 11 27.26 12.80 2.87
C LEU A 11 26.40 12.67 1.60
N VAL A 12 25.97 11.46 1.27
CA VAL A 12 24.75 11.23 0.47
C VAL A 12 23.89 10.22 1.22
N LEU A 13 23.32 10.64 2.36
CA LEU A 13 22.52 9.78 3.25
C LEU A 13 21.20 10.46 3.64
N SER A 14 20.60 11.21 2.72
CA SER A 14 19.41 12.02 3.03
C SER A 14 18.32 11.99 1.96
N LEU A 15 18.08 10.84 1.32
CA LEU A 15 16.92 10.66 0.41
C LEU A 15 16.03 9.44 0.71
N GLY A 16 16.15 8.82 1.89
CA GLY A 16 15.39 7.60 2.23
C GLY A 16 14.15 7.79 3.12
N GLY A 17 13.55 8.98 3.19
CA GLY A 17 12.73 9.36 4.35
C GLY A 17 11.20 9.44 4.23
N LEU A 18 10.58 9.16 3.08
CA LEU A 18 9.13 9.45 2.90
C LEU A 18 8.20 8.23 3.01
N ALA A 19 8.72 7.00 2.98
CA ALA A 19 7.87 5.80 3.08
C ALA A 19 7.35 5.54 4.51
N GLY A 20 7.94 6.22 5.52
CA GLY A 20 7.68 6.02 6.94
C GLY A 20 6.91 7.14 7.65
N CYS A 21 6.48 8.19 6.95
CA CYS A 21 5.74 9.26 7.65
C CYS A 21 4.35 8.79 8.09
N ASP A 22 3.72 7.92 7.32
CA ASP A 22 2.36 7.46 7.56
C ASP A 22 2.27 6.56 8.82
N GLU A 23 3.25 5.67 9.01
CA GLU A 23 3.32 4.84 10.22
C GLU A 23 3.71 5.61 11.48
N MET A 24 4.44 6.74 11.35
CA MET A 24 4.72 7.62 12.48
C MET A 24 3.50 8.45 12.89
N ALA A 25 2.65 8.83 11.93
CA ALA A 25 1.42 9.58 12.21
C ALA A 25 0.39 8.77 13.03
N VAL A 26 0.45 7.44 12.96
CA VAL A 26 -0.43 6.52 13.71
C VAL A 26 0.33 5.68 14.74
N ALA A 27 1.57 6.04 15.08
CA ALA A 27 2.45 5.22 15.92
C ALA A 27 1.88 4.92 17.32
N ASP A 28 1.06 5.82 17.84
CA ASP A 28 0.43 5.68 19.16
C ASP A 28 -0.86 4.82 19.15
N ASP A 29 -1.38 4.47 17.96
CA ASP A 29 -2.56 3.61 17.80
C ASP A 29 -2.17 2.29 17.09
N PRO A 30 -2.01 1.19 17.85
CA PRO A 30 -1.60 -0.08 17.28
C PRO A 30 -2.64 -0.69 16.33
N ALA A 31 -3.92 -0.35 16.47
CA ALA A 31 -4.98 -0.83 15.59
C ALA A 31 -4.94 -0.09 14.24
N ALA A 32 -4.80 1.24 14.27
CA ALA A 32 -4.61 2.03 13.06
C ALA A 32 -3.34 1.62 12.29
N LEU A 33 -2.26 1.31 13.01
CA LEU A 33 -1.03 0.83 12.41
C LEU A 33 -1.19 -0.56 11.76
N ALA A 34 -1.98 -1.45 12.36
CA ALA A 34 -2.32 -2.74 11.75
C ALA A 34 -3.15 -2.57 10.47
N GLU A 35 -4.19 -1.73 10.50
CA GLU A 35 -5.01 -1.41 9.31
C GLU A 35 -4.15 -0.86 8.17
N LEU A 36 -3.25 0.09 8.47
CA LEU A 36 -2.33 0.69 7.51
C LEU A 36 -1.42 -0.37 6.86
N ARG A 37 -0.91 -1.33 7.63
CA ARG A 37 -0.10 -2.44 7.07
C ARG A 37 -0.94 -3.33 6.15
N THR A 38 -2.18 -3.64 6.55
CA THR A 38 -3.11 -4.41 5.73
C THR A 38 -3.38 -3.71 4.40
N HIS A 39 -3.65 -2.40 4.44
CA HIS A 39 -3.86 -1.57 3.26
C HIS A 39 -2.63 -1.58 2.33
N LYS A 40 -1.43 -1.36 2.88
CA LYS A 40 -0.17 -1.45 2.11
C LYS A 40 -0.01 -2.83 1.48
N SER A 41 -0.34 -3.91 2.19
CA SER A 41 -0.28 -5.27 1.64
C SER A 41 -1.22 -5.49 0.46
N CYS A 42 -2.47 -5.03 0.56
CA CYS A 42 -3.44 -5.18 -0.53
C CYS A 42 -3.08 -4.34 -1.75
N ILE A 43 -2.69 -3.08 -1.56
CA ILE A 43 -2.24 -2.21 -2.65
C ILE A 43 -1.06 -2.87 -3.36
N ALA A 44 -0.01 -3.25 -2.62
CA ALA A 44 1.18 -3.86 -3.22
C ALA A 44 0.85 -5.14 -4.00
N ALA A 45 -0.03 -6.00 -3.48
CA ALA A 45 -0.44 -7.22 -4.16
C ALA A 45 -1.20 -6.94 -5.47
N VAL A 46 -2.12 -5.97 -5.47
CA VAL A 46 -2.87 -5.57 -6.67
C VAL A 46 -1.95 -4.93 -7.71
N GLU A 47 -1.06 -4.02 -7.30
CA GLU A 47 -0.09 -3.40 -8.20
C GLU A 47 0.84 -4.44 -8.82
N GLN A 48 1.32 -5.40 -8.02
CA GLN A 48 2.14 -6.51 -8.50
C GLN A 48 1.37 -7.41 -9.48
N HIS A 49 0.10 -7.69 -9.19
CA HIS A 49 -0.74 -8.54 -10.03
C HIS A 49 -1.08 -7.90 -11.38
N THR A 50 -1.32 -6.58 -11.38
CA THR A 50 -1.81 -5.85 -12.56
C THR A 50 -0.72 -5.14 -13.35
N GLY A 51 0.42 -4.85 -12.72
CA GLY A 51 1.47 -4.00 -13.28
C GLY A 51 1.15 -2.50 -13.26
N VAL A 52 0.03 -2.08 -12.65
CA VAL A 52 -0.38 -0.68 -12.55
C VAL A 52 -0.10 -0.18 -11.14
N SER A 53 0.69 0.89 -11.01
CA SER A 53 0.99 1.54 -9.72
C SER A 53 0.06 2.71 -9.41
N GLY A 54 0.06 3.15 -8.15
CA GLY A 54 -0.75 4.23 -7.64
C GLY A 54 -2.10 3.77 -7.08
N GLY A 55 -2.17 2.54 -6.60
CA GLY A 55 -3.38 1.98 -6.00
C GLY A 55 -3.76 2.66 -4.69
N THR A 56 -5.05 2.79 -4.42
CA THR A 56 -5.58 3.37 -3.17
C THR A 56 -6.74 2.54 -2.63
N ILE A 57 -6.94 2.52 -1.32
CA ILE A 57 -8.10 1.83 -0.73
C ILE A 57 -9.37 2.64 -0.98
N ASN A 58 -10.34 2.02 -1.64
CA ASN A 58 -11.66 2.58 -1.81
C ASN A 58 -12.47 2.40 -0.52
N ARG A 59 -12.84 3.53 0.10
CA ARG A 59 -13.69 3.57 1.31
C ARG A 59 -15.13 4.01 1.03
N THR A 60 -15.50 4.16 -0.25
CA THR A 60 -16.83 4.63 -0.66
C THR A 60 -17.77 3.47 -0.98
N ILE A 61 -17.23 2.32 -1.36
CA ILE A 61 -17.99 1.08 -1.54
C ILE A 61 -18.12 0.41 -0.17
N PRO A 62 -19.34 0.18 0.34
CA PRO A 62 -19.52 -0.49 1.61
C PRO A 62 -19.07 -1.95 1.49
N ILE A 63 -18.28 -2.40 2.45
CA ILE A 63 -17.82 -3.78 2.58
C ILE A 63 -18.42 -4.34 3.86
N VAL A 64 -19.06 -5.51 3.77
CA VAL A 64 -19.70 -6.18 4.92
C VAL A 64 -18.83 -7.30 5.49
N GLU A 65 -17.94 -7.87 4.68
CA GLU A 65 -17.01 -8.92 5.09
C GLU A 65 -15.74 -8.37 5.76
N THR A 66 -15.33 -9.02 6.85
CA THR A 66 -14.02 -8.77 7.46
C THR A 66 -12.90 -9.18 6.50
N ASN A 67 -11.75 -8.49 6.56
CA ASN A 67 -10.56 -8.77 5.75
C ASN A 67 -10.75 -8.60 4.23
N GLN A 68 -11.81 -7.90 3.82
CA GLN A 68 -12.05 -7.54 2.43
C GLN A 68 -11.78 -6.05 2.22
N TYR A 69 -11.01 -5.74 1.18
CA TYR A 69 -10.62 -4.38 0.82
C TYR A 69 -10.78 -4.18 -0.68
N ILE A 70 -11.27 -3.02 -1.11
CA ILE A 70 -11.32 -2.68 -2.53
C ILE A 70 -10.19 -1.71 -2.84
N VAL A 71 -9.42 -2.02 -3.87
CA VAL A 71 -8.30 -1.20 -4.35
C VAL A 71 -8.72 -0.53 -5.67
N ASP A 72 -8.71 0.80 -5.68
CA ASP A 72 -8.85 1.61 -6.89
C ASP A 72 -7.49 1.80 -7.54
N LEU A 73 -7.43 1.58 -8.86
CA LEU A 73 -6.26 1.85 -9.69
C LEU A 73 -6.50 3.10 -10.56
N PRO A 74 -5.46 3.86 -10.91
CA PRO A 74 -5.59 5.05 -11.75
C PRO A 74 -5.90 4.71 -13.21
N GLY A 75 -6.28 5.72 -14.01
CA GLY A 75 -6.34 5.61 -15.46
C GLY A 75 -7.47 4.71 -16.00
N SER A 76 -8.62 4.69 -15.32
CA SER A 76 -9.77 3.85 -15.66
C SER A 76 -9.49 2.34 -15.58
N ALA A 77 -8.39 1.94 -14.95
CA ALA A 77 -8.10 0.55 -14.65
C ALA A 77 -9.20 -0.05 -13.77
N PRO A 78 -9.50 -1.35 -13.92
CA PRO A 78 -10.51 -1.99 -13.12
C PRO A 78 -10.13 -2.01 -11.64
N LYS A 79 -11.15 -1.98 -10.78
CA LYS A 79 -11.01 -2.12 -9.33
C LYS A 79 -10.79 -3.58 -8.96
N TRP A 80 -10.07 -3.81 -7.86
CA TRP A 80 -9.78 -5.15 -7.37
C TRP A 80 -10.19 -5.30 -5.92
N THR A 81 -10.85 -6.42 -5.62
CA THR A 81 -11.16 -6.86 -4.28
C THR A 81 -9.99 -7.70 -3.79
N CYS A 82 -9.37 -7.29 -2.70
CA CYS A 82 -8.31 -7.99 -2.00
C CYS A 82 -8.86 -8.60 -0.71
N TYR A 83 -8.62 -9.89 -0.51
CA TYR A 83 -8.89 -10.59 0.74
C TYR A 83 -7.59 -10.84 1.50
N THR A 84 -7.62 -10.67 2.82
CA THR A 84 -6.44 -10.90 3.67
C THR A 84 -6.62 -12.06 4.65
N ASP A 85 -5.50 -12.59 5.13
CA ASP A 85 -5.49 -13.49 6.29
C ASP A 85 -5.70 -12.71 7.61
N ALA A 86 -5.65 -13.43 8.74
CA ALA A 86 -5.83 -12.86 10.06
C ALA A 86 -4.72 -11.88 10.46
N GLU A 87 -3.56 -11.97 9.81
CA GLU A 87 -2.41 -11.08 10.01
C GLU A 87 -2.44 -9.86 9.09
N GLY A 88 -3.46 -9.72 8.23
CA GLY A 88 -3.61 -8.61 7.31
C GLY A 88 -2.79 -8.74 6.02
N LYS A 89 -2.27 -9.93 5.71
CA LYS A 89 -1.54 -10.16 4.45
C LYS A 89 -2.50 -10.53 3.34
N ALA A 90 -2.32 -9.95 2.16
CA ALA A 90 -3.10 -10.27 0.97
C ALA A 90 -2.97 -11.76 0.59
N ARG A 91 -4.12 -12.41 0.36
CA ARG A 91 -4.21 -13.85 0.03
C ARG A 91 -4.90 -14.11 -1.30
N GLU A 92 -5.92 -13.33 -1.63
CA GLU A 92 -6.71 -13.52 -2.84
C GLU A 92 -7.07 -12.18 -3.45
N LEU A 93 -7.04 -12.12 -4.78
CA LEU A 93 -7.39 -10.95 -5.57
C LEU A 93 -8.48 -11.33 -6.56
N ILE A 94 -9.62 -10.65 -6.49
CA ILE A 94 -10.76 -10.86 -7.37
C ILE A 94 -11.07 -9.54 -8.07
N LEU A 95 -11.26 -9.60 -9.39
CA LEU A 95 -11.73 -8.45 -10.16
C LEU A 95 -13.07 -7.97 -9.61
N THR A 96 -13.15 -6.73 -9.11
CA THR A 96 -14.39 -6.21 -8.54
C THR A 96 -15.42 -5.99 -9.64
N ARG A 97 -16.55 -6.69 -9.56
CA ARG A 97 -17.70 -6.47 -10.44
C ARG A 97 -18.80 -5.80 -9.63
N LEU A 98 -18.92 -4.49 -9.78
CA LEU A 98 -20.09 -3.78 -9.27
C LEU A 98 -21.25 -4.10 -10.23
N GLY A 99 -22.32 -4.71 -9.69
CA GLY A 99 -23.49 -5.04 -10.48
C GLY A 99 -24.03 -3.80 -11.18
N THR A 100 -23.99 -3.77 -12.50
CA THR A 100 -24.73 -2.78 -13.27
C THR A 100 -26.18 -3.21 -13.22
N SER A 101 -26.98 -2.60 -12.35
CA SER A 101 -28.43 -2.60 -12.54
C SER A 101 -28.69 -1.79 -13.80
N ALA A 102 -28.71 -2.46 -14.95
CA ALA A 102 -29.30 -1.92 -16.16
C ALA A 102 -30.78 -1.67 -15.86
N GLY A 103 -31.15 -0.39 -15.75
CA GLY A 103 -32.53 0.06 -15.88
C GLY A 103 -32.87 0.31 -17.34
#